data_AF-A0A0C2VSB3-F1
#
_entry.id   AF-A0A0C2VSB3-F1
#
_cell.length_a   1.000
_cell.length_b   1.000
_cell.length_c   1.000
_cell.angle_alpha   90.00
_cell.angle_beta   90.00
_cell.angle_gamma   90.00
#
_symmetry.space_group_name_H-M   'P 1'
#
loop_
_entity.id
_entity.type
_entity.pdbx_description
1 polymer ?
#
loop_
_entity_poly.entity_id
_entity_poly.type
_entity_poly.pdbx_seq_one_letter_code
_entity_poly.pdbx_strand_id
1 'polypeptide(L)'
;MILTSGKQILKAFGFDADEEPKSIYPFSPVYYMESDRVVYIIKRTQKPLGLANGLMNYLKALKEAGVNIVAPVHMLKENLQVISEDVFAIYPFINGNEYSGEDDEIIESKAWVNVLEHIYLDEVMWLMAEKEDW
;
A
#
# COMPACT_ATOMS: atom_id res chain seq x y z
N MET A 1 5.01 -22.53 13.60
CA MET A 1 4.94 -21.31 12.78
C MET A 1 3.47 -21.07 12.50
N ILE A 2 2.85 -20.07 13.13
CA ILE A 2 1.43 -19.78 12.93
C ILE A 2 1.34 -19.00 11.62
N LEU A 3 0.79 -19.62 10.57
CA LEU A 3 0.42 -18.91 9.36
C LEU A 3 -0.67 -17.92 9.76
N THR A 4 -0.38 -16.62 9.64
CA THR A 4 -1.38 -15.58 9.87
C THR A 4 -2.37 -15.63 8.71
N SER A 5 -3.66 -15.79 9.00
CA SER A 5 -4.68 -15.82 7.96
C SER A 5 -5.07 -14.40 7.52
N GLY A 6 -5.51 -14.26 6.27
CA GLY A 6 -6.07 -13.02 5.76
C GLY A 6 -7.26 -12.52 6.58
N LYS A 7 -8.07 -13.42 7.15
CA LYS A 7 -9.12 -13.04 8.11
C LYS A 7 -8.57 -12.33 9.35
N GLN A 8 -7.45 -12.81 9.90
CA GLN A 8 -6.82 -12.16 11.05
C GLN A 8 -6.29 -10.77 10.67
N ILE A 9 -5.76 -10.63 9.45
CA ILE A 9 -5.30 -9.35 8.91
C ILE A 9 -6.47 -8.36 8.79
N LEU A 10 -7.54 -8.72 8.07
CA LEU A 10 -8.72 -7.88 7.92
C LEU A 10 -9.32 -7.46 9.28
N LYS A 11 -9.39 -8.40 10.23
CA LYS A 11 -9.92 -8.15 11.57
C LYS A 11 -9.08 -7.16 12.37
N ALA A 12 -7.76 -7.13 12.18
CA ALA A 12 -6.90 -6.13 12.82
C ALA A 12 -7.30 -4.70 12.41
N PHE A 13 -7.74 -4.54 11.15
CA PHE A 13 -8.27 -3.29 10.61
C PHE A 13 -9.76 -3.07 10.87
N GLY A 14 -10.43 -3.97 11.59
CA GLY A 14 -11.84 -3.84 11.96
C GLY A 14 -12.82 -4.35 10.91
N PHE A 15 -12.35 -5.12 9.92
CA PHE A 15 -13.21 -5.77 8.94
C PHE A 15 -13.39 -7.25 9.30
N ASP A 16 -14.65 -7.70 9.32
CA ASP A 16 -14.96 -9.12 9.43
C ASP A 16 -15.10 -9.73 8.03
N ALA A 17 -14.61 -10.96 7.86
CA ALA A 17 -14.71 -11.71 6.62
C ALA A 17 -15.25 -13.12 6.90
N ASP A 18 -16.36 -13.45 6.24
CA ASP A 18 -17.01 -14.75 6.35
C ASP A 18 -16.14 -15.88 5.76
N GLU A 19 -15.40 -15.56 4.70
CA GLU A 19 -14.49 -16.46 3.99
C GLU A 19 -13.04 -15.96 4.02
N GLU A 20 -12.10 -16.85 3.71
CA GLU A 20 -10.68 -16.49 3.68
C GLU A 20 -10.43 -15.52 2.51
N PRO A 21 -9.99 -14.27 2.75
CA PRO A 21 -9.87 -13.29 1.67
C PRO A 21 -8.74 -13.70 0.74
N LYS A 22 -9.01 -13.65 -0.56
CA LYS A 22 -8.01 -13.93 -1.59
C LYS A 22 -7.15 -12.70 -1.78
N SER A 23 -5.82 -12.88 -1.76
CA SER A 23 -4.91 -11.83 -2.18
C SER A 23 -5.12 -11.52 -3.67
N ILE A 24 -5.18 -10.24 -4.04
CA ILE A 24 -5.19 -9.81 -5.45
C ILE A 24 -3.80 -9.92 -6.08
N TYR A 25 -2.80 -10.27 -5.28
CA TYR A 25 -1.42 -10.44 -5.72
C TYR A 25 -0.85 -11.80 -5.32
N PRO A 26 -0.14 -12.51 -6.22
CA PRO A 26 0.27 -13.89 -5.97
C PRO A 26 1.45 -14.02 -4.99
N PHE A 27 2.30 -13.01 -4.87
CA PHE A 27 3.57 -13.12 -4.14
C PHE A 27 3.57 -12.47 -2.74
N SER A 28 2.60 -11.58 -2.47
CA SER A 28 2.48 -10.86 -1.21
C SER A 28 1.01 -10.64 -0.89
N PRO A 29 0.59 -10.67 0.40
CA PRO A 29 -0.79 -10.41 0.78
C PRO A 29 -1.15 -8.95 0.50
N VAL A 30 -2.04 -8.79 -0.48
CA VAL A 30 -2.70 -7.54 -0.84
C VAL A 30 -4.19 -7.85 -0.89
N TYR A 31 -4.94 -7.29 0.05
CA TYR A 31 -6.38 -7.55 0.16
C TYR A 31 -7.18 -6.35 -0.29
N TYR A 32 -8.09 -6.59 -1.23
CA TYR A 32 -9.10 -5.64 -1.67
C TYR A 32 -10.34 -5.81 -0.79
N MET A 33 -10.84 -4.70 -0.21
CA MET A 33 -12.04 -4.73 0.61
C MET A 33 -12.92 -3.50 0.39
N GLU A 34 -14.22 -3.70 0.22
CA GLU A 34 -15.22 -2.64 0.16
C GLU A 34 -15.99 -2.50 1.48
N SER A 35 -16.05 -1.28 2.03
CA SER A 35 -16.84 -0.96 3.21
C SER A 35 -17.42 0.44 3.06
N ASP A 36 -18.72 0.59 3.33
CA ASP A 36 -19.44 1.86 3.21
C ASP A 36 -19.26 2.57 1.84
N ARG A 37 -19.24 1.79 0.74
CA ARG A 37 -19.01 2.25 -0.64
C ARG A 37 -17.61 2.83 -0.89
N VAL A 38 -16.70 2.67 0.05
CA VAL A 38 -15.28 2.99 -0.11
C VAL A 38 -14.53 1.67 -0.24
N VAL A 39 -13.63 1.64 -1.22
CA VAL A 39 -12.75 0.49 -1.43
C VAL A 39 -11.41 0.77 -0.78
N TYR A 40 -10.85 -0.24 -0.15
CA TYR A 40 -9.59 -0.22 0.58
C TYR A 40 -8.64 -1.31 0.09
N ILE A 41 -7.35 -1.01 0.19
CA ILE A 41 -6.26 -1.96 0.03
C ILE A 41 -5.54 -2.12 1.35
N ILE A 42 -5.43 -3.36 1.84
CA ILE A 42 -4.57 -3.73 2.97
C ILE A 42 -3.37 -4.48 2.42
N LYS A 43 -2.16 -4.01 2.70
CA LYS A 43 -0.91 -4.62 2.22
C LYS A 43 0.18 -4.61 3.29
N ARG A 44 1.19 -5.45 3.12
CA ARG A 44 2.43 -5.35 3.90
C ARG A 44 3.12 -4.00 3.62
N THR A 45 3.80 -3.49 4.63
CA THR A 45 4.65 -2.30 4.56
C THR A 45 6.03 -2.59 5.15
N GLN A 46 6.88 -1.57 5.24
CA GLN A 46 8.24 -1.68 5.76
C GLN A 46 8.29 -2.31 7.17
N LYS A 47 9.37 -3.04 7.44
CA LYS A 47 9.72 -3.53 8.77
C LYS A 47 11.14 -3.11 9.13
N PRO A 48 11.47 -2.88 10.42
CA PRO A 48 10.60 -2.98 11.60
C PRO A 48 9.58 -1.84 11.68
N LEU A 49 8.66 -1.91 12.65
CA LEU A 49 7.62 -0.90 12.89
C LEU A 49 8.15 0.54 12.93
N GLY A 50 9.39 0.76 13.39
CA GLY A 50 10.03 2.08 13.37
C GLY A 50 10.20 2.67 11.96
N LEU A 51 10.57 1.84 10.98
CA LEU A 51 10.68 2.28 9.58
C LEU A 51 9.31 2.55 8.97
N ALA A 52 8.32 1.68 9.26
CA ALA A 52 6.94 1.92 8.85
C ALA A 52 6.40 3.26 9.38
N ASN A 53 6.68 3.61 10.63
CA ASN A 53 6.32 4.91 11.19
C ASN A 53 7.01 6.07 10.45
N GLY A 54 8.28 5.89 10.08
CA GLY A 54 9.01 6.86 9.25
C GLY A 54 8.30 7.11 7.92
N LEU A 55 7.92 6.04 7.22
CA LEU A 55 7.14 6.12 5.98
C LEU A 55 5.80 6.83 6.19
N MET A 56 5.04 6.48 7.25
CA MET A 56 3.75 7.12 7.55
C MET A 56 3.90 8.63 7.81
N ASN A 57 4.93 9.04 8.56
CA ASN A 57 5.22 10.45 8.82
C ASN A 57 5.61 11.19 7.54
N TYR A 58 6.38 10.54 6.67
CA TYR A 58 6.76 11.11 5.39
C TYR A 58 5.57 11.31 4.45
N LEU A 59 4.70 10.30 4.30
CA LEU A 59 3.46 10.41 3.51
C LEU A 59 2.55 11.50 4.09
N LYS A 60 2.47 11.61 5.41
CA LYS A 60 1.73 12.70 6.06
C LYS A 60 2.29 14.07 5.69
N ALA A 61 3.61 14.25 5.74
CA ALA A 61 4.26 15.51 5.38
C ALA A 61 4.03 15.88 3.90
N LEU A 62 4.08 14.92 2.98
CA LEU A 62 3.76 15.14 1.56
C LEU A 62 2.31 15.60 1.36
N LYS A 63 1.36 14.96 2.03
CA LYS A 63 -0.05 15.35 1.98
C LYS A 63 -0.25 16.76 2.54
N GLU A 64 0.40 17.08 3.65
CA GLU A 64 0.36 18.42 4.28
C GLU A 64 1.00 19.50 3.39
N ALA A 65 2.00 19.13 2.59
CA ALA A 65 2.61 19.99 1.58
C ALA A 65 1.78 20.14 0.29
N GLY A 66 0.62 19.47 0.19
CA GLY A 66 -0.27 19.55 -0.97
C GLY A 66 0.17 18.68 -2.16
N VAL A 67 1.10 17.76 -1.97
CA VAL A 67 1.48 16.79 -3.00
C VAL A 67 0.33 15.81 -3.21
N ASN A 68 -0.05 15.58 -4.46
CA ASN A 68 -1.12 14.66 -4.80
C ASN A 68 -0.62 13.21 -4.66
N ILE A 69 -0.91 12.60 -3.51
CA ILE A 69 -0.51 11.24 -3.16
C ILE A 69 -1.68 10.41 -2.65
N VAL A 70 -1.56 9.09 -2.73
CA VAL A 70 -2.40 8.16 -1.98
C VAL A 70 -1.88 8.13 -0.54
N ALA A 71 -2.67 8.62 0.40
CA ALA A 71 -2.31 8.62 1.81
C ALA A 71 -3.04 7.51 2.58
N PRO A 72 -2.42 6.97 3.64
CA PRO A 72 -3.06 5.99 4.51
C PRO A 72 -4.40 6.52 5.07
N VAL A 73 -5.36 5.62 5.25
CA VAL A 73 -6.68 5.95 5.81
C VAL A 73 -6.50 6.40 7.26
N HIS A 74 -7.12 7.52 7.63
CA HIS A 74 -7.26 7.88 9.03
C HIS A 74 -8.33 7.00 9.68
N MET A 75 -7.95 6.28 10.72
CA MET A 75 -8.81 5.34 11.41
C MET A 75 -8.90 5.68 12.89
N LEU A 76 -9.94 5.16 13.57
CA LEU A 76 -10.03 5.23 15.03
C LEU A 76 -8.89 4.45 15.73
N LYS A 77 -8.38 3.41 15.06
CA LYS A 77 -7.17 2.69 15.46
C LYS A 77 -5.97 3.21 14.65
N GLU A 78 -4.77 2.95 15.15
CA GLU A 78 -3.54 3.16 14.39
C GLU A 78 -3.61 2.45 13.03
N ASN A 79 -3.16 3.12 11.96
CA ASN A 79 -3.15 2.51 10.63
C ASN A 79 -2.15 1.33 10.57
N LEU A 80 -0.99 1.47 11.21
CA LEU A 80 -0.01 0.40 11.25
C LEU A 80 -0.44 -0.71 12.20
N GLN A 81 -0.56 -1.93 11.67
CA GLN A 81 -0.89 -3.13 12.43
C GLN A 81 0.28 -4.12 12.34
N VAL A 82 0.88 -4.47 13.49
CA VAL A 82 1.88 -5.54 13.58
C VAL A 82 1.14 -6.85 13.77
N ILE A 83 1.33 -7.78 12.85
CA ILE A 83 0.64 -9.07 12.86
C ILE A 83 1.66 -10.16 12.62
N SER A 84 1.87 -11.01 13.63
CA SER A 84 2.99 -11.95 13.70
C SER A 84 4.34 -11.19 13.62
N GLU A 85 5.04 -11.24 12.49
CA GLU A 85 6.36 -10.61 12.29
C GLU A 85 6.34 -9.52 11.19
N ASP A 86 5.19 -9.32 10.55
CA ASP A 86 5.01 -8.36 9.47
C ASP A 86 4.24 -7.12 9.96
N VAL A 87 4.41 -6.03 9.23
CA VAL A 87 3.68 -4.78 9.45
C VAL A 87 2.74 -4.56 8.26
N PHE A 88 1.49 -4.23 8.55
CA PHE A 88 0.45 -3.97 7.56
C PHE A 88 -0.05 -2.53 7.67
N ALA A 89 -0.50 -2.00 6.54
CA ALA A 89 -1.12 -0.68 6.42
C ALA A 89 -2.33 -0.75 5.50
N ILE A 90 -3.24 0.21 5.66
CA ILE A 90 -4.47 0.33 4.85
C ILE A 90 -4.55 1.68 4.14
N TYR A 91 -4.93 1.61 2.87
CA TYR A 91 -5.04 2.75 1.96
C TYR A 91 -6.41 2.74 1.28
N PRO A 92 -6.95 3.90 0.89
CA PRO A 92 -8.07 3.91 -0.04
C PRO A 92 -7.60 3.35 -1.39
N PHE A 93 -8.43 2.55 -2.04
CA PHE A 93 -8.22 2.17 -3.42
C PHE A 93 -8.52 3.36 -4.31
N ILE A 94 -7.70 3.55 -5.35
CA ILE A 94 -7.90 4.60 -6.34
C ILE A 94 -8.18 3.92 -7.67
N ASN A 95 -9.27 4.32 -8.31
CA ASN A 95 -9.52 3.98 -9.69
C ASN A 95 -8.55 4.78 -10.57
N GLY A 96 -7.68 4.07 -11.26
CA GLY A 96 -6.76 4.64 -12.24
C GLY A 96 -6.64 3.70 -13.44
N ASN A 97 -5.92 4.16 -14.46
CA ASN A 97 -5.51 3.29 -15.55
C ASN A 97 -4.22 2.58 -15.14
N GLU A 98 -4.09 1.30 -15.49
CA GLU A 98 -2.81 0.60 -15.37
C GLU A 98 -1.79 1.25 -16.30
N TYR A 99 -0.57 1.41 -15.82
CA TYR A 99 0.53 1.91 -16.63
C TYR A 99 0.85 0.88 -17.73
N SER A 100 0.60 1.23 -18.98
CA SER A 100 0.85 0.37 -20.14
C SER A 100 2.28 0.47 -20.67
N GLY A 101 2.99 1.55 -20.34
CA GLY A 101 4.33 1.83 -20.84
C GLY A 101 4.34 2.44 -22.25
N GLU A 102 3.26 3.08 -22.66
CA GLU A 102 3.19 3.82 -23.91
C GLU A 102 4.03 5.11 -23.83
N ASP A 103 4.40 5.67 -24.98
CA ASP A 103 5.35 6.78 -25.07
C ASP A 103 4.92 8.02 -24.27
N ASP A 104 3.62 8.31 -24.23
CA ASP A 104 3.04 9.40 -23.46
C ASP A 104 3.18 9.16 -21.95
N GLU A 105 2.88 7.95 -21.47
CA GLU A 105 3.08 7.57 -20.07
C GLU A 105 4.56 7.57 -19.66
N ILE A 106 5.47 7.19 -20.57
CA ILE A 106 6.93 7.26 -20.35
C ILE A 106 7.39 8.72 -20.23
N ILE A 107 6.90 9.60 -21.10
CA ILE A 107 7.24 11.03 -21.06
C ILE A 107 6.70 11.67 -19.78
N GLU A 108 5.45 11.35 -19.42
CA GLU A 108 4.82 11.82 -18.20
C GLU A 108 5.60 11.33 -16.97
N SER A 109 5.88 10.02 -16.87
CA SER A 109 6.63 9.42 -15.76
C SER A 109 8.03 10.03 -15.60
N LYS A 110 8.72 10.39 -16.68
CA LYS A 110 10.00 11.13 -16.58
C LYS A 110 9.86 12.51 -15.93
N ALA A 111 8.74 13.20 -16.16
CA ALA A 111 8.45 14.45 -15.45
C ALA A 111 8.18 14.20 -13.97
N TRP A 112 7.51 13.09 -13.64
CA TRP A 112 7.30 12.63 -12.26
C TRP A 112 8.60 12.20 -11.58
N VAL A 113 9.55 11.56 -12.27
CA VAL A 113 10.85 11.12 -11.69
C VAL A 113 11.61 12.28 -11.07
N ASN A 114 11.60 13.47 -11.71
CA ASN A 114 12.22 14.67 -11.14
C ASN A 114 11.54 15.17 -9.84
N VAL A 115 10.26 14.83 -9.65
CA VAL A 115 9.49 15.12 -8.41
C VAL A 115 9.66 13.97 -7.39
N LEU A 116 9.80 12.74 -7.87
CA LEU A 116 9.89 11.50 -7.11
C LEU A 116 11.32 11.16 -6.65
N GLU A 117 12.37 11.81 -7.14
CA GLU A 117 13.74 11.69 -6.59
C GLU A 117 13.80 12.06 -5.08
N HIS A 118 12.77 12.73 -4.55
CA HIS A 118 12.58 12.98 -3.11
C HIS A 118 11.61 12.01 -2.41
N ILE A 119 10.80 11.25 -3.16
CA ILE A 119 9.74 10.34 -2.67
C ILE A 119 10.25 8.92 -2.83
N TYR A 120 10.88 8.41 -1.77
CA TYR A 120 11.39 7.04 -1.66
C TYR A 120 10.37 6.02 -2.17
N LEU A 121 10.54 5.63 -3.43
CA LEU A 121 10.81 4.30 -3.97
C LEU A 121 10.23 3.05 -3.27
N ASP A 122 9.80 3.00 -2.01
CA ASP A 122 9.47 1.69 -1.42
C ASP A 122 8.12 1.12 -1.87
N GLU A 123 7.11 1.96 -2.13
CA GLU A 123 5.83 1.45 -2.65
C GLU A 123 5.84 1.22 -4.17
N VAL A 124 6.72 1.92 -4.90
CA VAL A 124 6.89 1.80 -6.36
C VAL A 124 7.97 0.76 -6.73
N MET A 125 9.02 0.60 -5.92
CA MET A 125 10.06 -0.42 -6.14
C MET A 125 9.54 -1.83 -5.95
N TRP A 126 8.55 -2.07 -5.08
CA TRP A 126 7.88 -3.37 -5.05
C TRP A 126 7.16 -3.68 -6.36
N LEU A 127 6.60 -2.66 -7.03
CA LEU A 127 5.98 -2.80 -8.35
C LEU A 127 7.02 -2.99 -9.46
N MET A 128 8.21 -2.38 -9.32
CA MET A 128 9.25 -2.38 -10.35
C MET A 128 10.25 -3.53 -10.20
N ALA A 129 10.43 -4.10 -9.00
CA ALA A 129 11.34 -5.22 -8.73
C ALA A 129 10.86 -6.55 -9.35
N GLU A 130 9.61 -6.63 -9.81
CA GLU A 130 9.11 -7.80 -10.54
C GLU A 130 9.40 -7.79 -12.05
N LYS A 131 10.06 -6.74 -12.58
CA LYS A 131 10.45 -6.69 -14.00
C LYS A 131 11.86 -7.20 -14.31
N GLU A 132 12.67 -7.58 -13.31
CA GLU A 132 14.08 -7.98 -13.50
C GLU A 132 14.35 -9.50 -13.50
N ASP A 133 13.33 -10.36 -13.56
CA ASP A 133 13.53 -11.82 -13.70
C ASP A 133 13.13 -12.34 -15.10
N TRP A 134 13.77 -11.82 -16.16
CA TRP A 134 13.80 -12.45 -17.51
C TRP A 134 15.23 -12.52 -18.08
#